data_AF-A0A399T2S9-F1
#
_entry.id   AF-A0A399T2S9-F1
#
_cell.length_a   1.000
_cell.length_b   1.000
_cell.length_c   1.000
_cell.angle_alpha   90.00
_cell.angle_beta   90.00
_cell.angle_gamma   90.00
#
_symmetry.space_group_name_H-M   'P 1'
#
loop_
_entity.id
_entity.type
_entity.pdbx_description
1 polymer ?
#
loop_
_entity_poly.entity_id
_entity_poly.type
_entity_poly.pdbx_seq_one_letter_code
_entity_poly.pdbx_strand_id
1 'polypeptide(L)'
;MQALYSIKDSSLKIRQGNCSCLSNSDIKLLKQTIDKEAQQTKVTIKKGDYTMSIKEFYTYGLSLHVLQTWLAEQEEPEMQEAYTLMKERLDIVQAETDFRSHLFAFCSTFSMMASELNKFQSHVKPQIISDNSGRIKGLEFELNAYPCEQKKFRIDGHTRPAFRVGSYAYYMIHPEWVSVKRSLFEKPTAFNNIDIPVYIQTHAINRLRERIDTLSRDCVELYVYLSFQNPVITFFRGKILVDYVYAQTKLGYLLVEIADNVLLIKTFLLLTNQATPEGEKLKDLTGLSKIDMKYWNIDRLSTFQKTDMEENEELQLIFRNAGCSGLFSKAVNFLEEEEKEHRSIADNFLKYCLLE
;
A
#
# COMPACT_ATOMS: atom_id res chain seq x y z
N MET A 1 -1.71 -7.33 40.70
CA MET A 1 -2.78 -7.27 39.67
C MET A 1 -3.91 -6.29 40.03
N GLN A 2 -4.50 -6.31 41.23
CA GLN A 2 -5.59 -5.38 41.61
C GLN A 2 -5.20 -3.88 41.56
N ALA A 3 -3.97 -3.51 41.94
CA ALA A 3 -3.49 -2.12 41.83
C ALA A 3 -3.33 -1.62 40.38
N LEU A 4 -3.02 -2.51 39.42
CA LEU A 4 -2.99 -2.18 38.00
C LEU A 4 -4.41 -1.98 37.44
N TYR A 5 -5.40 -2.70 37.97
CA TYR A 5 -6.81 -2.55 37.58
C TYR A 5 -7.40 -1.20 38.01
N SER A 6 -6.96 -0.62 39.14
CA SER A 6 -7.38 0.71 39.59
C SER A 6 -6.69 1.87 38.85
N ILE A 7 -5.61 1.60 38.10
CA ILE A 7 -4.84 2.60 37.33
C ILE A 7 -5.14 2.48 35.83
N LYS A 8 -5.99 1.52 35.42
CA LYS A 8 -6.32 1.22 34.03
C LYS A 8 -6.76 2.49 33.30
N ASP A 9 -5.96 2.88 32.32
CA ASP A 9 -6.30 3.94 31.40
C ASP A 9 -7.26 3.41 30.32
N SER A 10 -7.98 4.32 29.66
CA SER A 10 -9.10 3.95 28.80
C SER A 10 -8.66 3.06 27.63
N SER A 11 -9.48 2.05 27.31
CA SER A 11 -9.21 1.18 26.16
C SER A 11 -9.12 1.99 24.88
N LEU A 12 -8.32 1.53 23.92
CA LEU A 12 -8.23 2.06 22.57
C LEU A 12 -9.63 2.34 21.98
N LYS A 13 -9.87 3.59 21.54
CA LYS A 13 -11.14 4.01 20.94
C LYS A 13 -10.94 4.33 19.47
N ILE A 14 -11.99 4.13 18.68
CA ILE A 14 -12.01 4.56 17.28
C ILE A 14 -13.23 5.47 17.07
N ARG A 15 -12.99 6.77 17.04
CA ARG A 15 -13.98 7.79 16.77
C ARG A 15 -14.16 7.95 15.26
N GLN A 16 -15.41 8.07 14.86
CA GLN A 16 -15.75 8.44 13.49
C GLN A 16 -15.70 9.98 13.39
N GLY A 17 -14.85 10.48 12.51
CA GLY A 17 -14.83 11.88 12.09
C GLY A 17 -15.77 12.10 10.90
N ASN A 18 -15.30 12.82 9.88
CA ASN A 18 -16.03 12.97 8.62
C ASN A 18 -15.90 11.70 7.79
N CYS A 19 -16.96 10.89 7.70
CA CYS A 19 -17.04 9.72 6.82
C CYS A 19 -18.30 9.74 5.96
N SER A 20 -18.76 10.93 5.52
CA SER A 20 -20.06 11.07 4.86
C SER A 20 -20.15 10.34 3.50
N CYS A 21 -19.02 9.97 2.89
CA CYS A 21 -18.96 9.23 1.63
C CYS A 21 -18.95 7.70 1.81
N LEU A 22 -18.90 7.19 3.04
CA LEU A 22 -18.84 5.76 3.34
C LEU A 22 -20.19 5.20 3.78
N SER A 23 -20.43 3.92 3.48
CA SER A 23 -21.55 3.19 4.08
C SER A 23 -21.24 2.80 5.53
N ASN A 24 -22.26 2.48 6.31
CA ASN A 24 -22.08 1.97 7.69
C ASN A 24 -21.29 0.66 7.71
N SER A 25 -21.45 -0.19 6.69
CA SER A 25 -20.65 -1.42 6.54
C SER A 25 -19.18 -1.11 6.29
N ASP A 26 -18.87 -0.13 5.45
CA ASP A 26 -17.48 0.27 5.18
C ASP A 26 -16.83 0.84 6.44
N ILE A 27 -17.53 1.71 7.16
CA ILE A 27 -17.05 2.28 8.44
C ILE A 27 -16.79 1.16 9.46
N LYS A 28 -17.72 0.20 9.58
CA LYS A 28 -17.54 -0.93 10.50
C LYS A 28 -16.31 -1.77 10.12
N LEU A 29 -16.14 -2.07 8.85
CA LEU A 29 -15.00 -2.83 8.34
C LEU A 29 -13.68 -2.10 8.62
N LEU A 30 -13.58 -0.81 8.28
CA LEU A 30 -12.39 0.00 8.53
C LEU A 30 -12.03 0.05 10.02
N LYS A 31 -13.03 0.24 10.90
CA LYS A 31 -12.81 0.22 12.36
C LYS A 31 -12.30 -1.15 12.84
N GLN A 32 -12.86 -2.24 12.32
CA GLN A 32 -12.41 -3.59 12.65
C GLN A 32 -10.96 -3.83 12.20
N THR A 33 -10.60 -3.37 10.99
CA THR A 33 -9.22 -3.47 10.50
C THR A 33 -8.26 -2.65 11.36
N ILE A 34 -8.60 -1.42 11.74
CA ILE A 34 -7.76 -0.59 12.62
C ILE A 34 -7.55 -1.28 13.97
N ASP A 35 -8.62 -1.82 14.59
CA ASP A 35 -8.51 -2.49 15.89
C ASP A 35 -7.68 -3.78 15.78
N LYS A 36 -7.84 -4.55 14.70
CA LYS A 36 -7.06 -5.76 14.42
C LYS A 36 -5.57 -5.44 14.26
N GLU A 37 -5.24 -4.46 13.43
CA GLU A 37 -3.84 -4.07 13.18
C GLU A 37 -3.16 -3.53 14.45
N ALA A 38 -3.87 -2.73 15.26
CA ALA A 38 -3.36 -2.25 16.54
C ALA A 38 -3.13 -3.38 17.57
N GLN A 39 -3.86 -4.51 17.46
CA GLN A 39 -3.64 -5.72 18.25
C GLN A 39 -2.49 -6.58 17.73
N GLN A 40 -2.27 -6.61 16.42
CA GLN A 40 -1.28 -7.48 15.79
C GLN A 40 0.11 -6.84 15.72
N THR A 41 0.19 -5.52 15.63
CA THR A 41 1.47 -4.79 15.59
C THR A 41 2.15 -4.83 16.95
N LYS A 42 3.18 -5.66 17.09
CA LYS A 42 3.96 -5.86 18.32
C LYS A 42 5.27 -5.08 18.28
N VAL A 43 5.63 -4.47 19.40
CA VAL A 43 6.90 -3.78 19.63
C VAL A 43 7.55 -4.37 20.88
N THR A 44 8.87 -4.53 20.83
CA THR A 44 9.66 -5.08 21.94
C THR A 44 9.88 -4.02 23.02
N ILE A 45 9.60 -4.36 24.27
CA ILE A 45 9.91 -3.54 25.44
C ILE A 45 11.14 -4.16 26.09
N LYS A 46 12.26 -3.44 26.08
CA LYS A 46 13.63 -4.00 26.21
C LYS A 46 13.89 -4.82 27.49
N LYS A 47 14.85 -5.77 27.32
CA LYS A 47 15.48 -6.75 28.24
C LYS A 47 14.55 -7.90 28.68
N GLY A 48 14.50 -8.95 27.86
CA GLY A 48 13.80 -10.21 28.15
C GLY A 48 12.83 -10.70 27.07
N ASP A 49 12.96 -10.26 25.81
CA ASP A 49 12.11 -10.65 24.67
C ASP A 49 10.60 -10.37 24.85
N TYR A 50 10.22 -9.49 25.78
CA TYR A 50 8.84 -9.10 25.98
C TYR A 50 8.38 -8.20 24.84
N THR A 51 7.28 -8.60 24.20
CA THR A 51 6.61 -7.81 23.18
C THR A 51 5.21 -7.43 23.66
N MET A 52 4.78 -6.23 23.32
CA MET A 52 3.39 -5.80 23.51
C MET A 52 2.85 -5.26 22.19
N SER A 53 1.55 -5.42 21.98
CA SER A 53 0.87 -4.74 20.87
C SER A 53 0.71 -3.25 21.13
N ILE A 54 0.48 -2.45 20.08
CA ILE A 54 0.12 -1.03 20.23
C ILE A 54 -1.07 -0.89 21.19
N LYS A 55 -2.11 -1.72 21.02
CA LYS A 55 -3.29 -1.70 21.88
C LYS A 55 -2.95 -1.99 23.34
N GLU A 56 -2.13 -3.00 23.61
CA GLU A 56 -1.71 -3.34 24.97
C GLU A 56 -0.85 -2.25 25.60
N PHE A 57 0.08 -1.65 24.84
CA PHE A 57 0.93 -0.59 25.36
C PHE A 57 0.13 0.64 25.80
N TYR A 58 -0.79 1.12 24.96
CA TYR A 58 -1.63 2.27 25.29
C TYR A 58 -2.76 1.95 26.29
N THR A 59 -2.99 0.67 26.61
CA THR A 59 -3.95 0.24 27.66
C THR A 59 -3.27 -0.05 29.00
N TYR A 60 -2.07 -0.63 28.99
CA TYR A 60 -1.37 -1.14 30.18
C TYR A 60 0.05 -0.58 30.33
N GLY A 61 0.81 -0.45 29.23
CA GLY A 61 2.19 0.04 29.22
C GLY A 61 2.33 1.45 29.80
N LEU A 62 1.37 2.32 29.52
CA LEU A 62 1.33 3.66 30.11
C LEU A 62 1.12 3.64 31.63
N SER A 63 0.30 2.72 32.15
CA SER A 63 0.13 2.56 33.59
C SER A 63 1.44 2.09 34.26
N LEU A 64 2.25 1.28 33.56
CA LEU A 64 3.59 0.92 34.02
C LEU A 64 4.54 2.13 34.01
N HIS A 65 4.42 3.03 33.02
CA HIS A 65 5.19 4.28 33.01
C HIS A 65 4.87 5.15 34.23
N VAL A 66 3.57 5.34 34.52
CA VAL A 66 3.12 6.11 35.69
C VAL A 66 3.64 5.49 36.99
N LEU A 67 3.57 4.17 37.12
CA LEU A 67 4.12 3.45 38.27
C LEU A 67 5.64 3.65 38.38
N GLN A 68 6.35 3.66 37.25
CA GLN A 68 7.80 3.85 37.21
C GLN A 68 8.21 5.22 37.75
N THR A 69 7.53 6.25 37.27
CA THR A 69 7.75 7.64 37.70
C THR A 69 7.39 7.79 39.17
N TRP A 70 6.25 7.25 39.62
CA TRP A 70 5.85 7.30 41.02
C TRP A 70 6.87 6.61 41.94
N LEU A 71 7.33 5.41 41.58
CA LEU A 71 8.35 4.67 42.35
C LEU A 71 9.68 5.43 42.41
N ALA A 72 10.06 6.16 41.35
CA ALA A 72 11.28 6.95 41.31
C ALA A 72 11.28 8.12 42.32
N GLU A 73 10.10 8.58 42.73
CA GLU A 73 9.91 9.69 43.68
C GLU A 73 9.83 9.23 45.15
N GLN A 74 9.75 7.92 45.42
CA GLN A 74 9.63 7.40 46.79
C GLN A 74 10.99 7.31 47.49
N GLU A 75 11.07 7.50 48.80
CA GLU A 75 12.35 7.44 49.54
C GLU A 75 12.59 6.08 50.20
N GLU A 76 11.55 5.26 50.34
CA GLU A 76 11.61 3.97 51.03
C GLU A 76 12.48 2.95 50.27
N PRO A 77 13.37 2.19 50.96
CA PRO A 77 14.27 1.24 50.32
C PRO A 77 13.58 0.19 49.44
N GLU A 78 12.43 -0.33 49.87
CA GLU A 78 11.68 -1.33 49.12
C GLU A 78 11.12 -0.77 47.80
N MET A 79 10.73 0.51 47.78
CA MET A 79 10.23 1.18 46.58
C MET A 79 11.36 1.49 45.60
N GLN A 80 12.52 1.88 46.11
CA GLN A 80 13.73 2.07 45.29
C GLN A 80 14.25 0.76 44.69
N GLU A 81 14.15 -0.35 45.43
CA GLU A 81 14.44 -1.69 44.89
C GLU A 81 13.46 -2.05 43.76
N ALA A 82 12.16 -1.84 43.97
CA ALA A 82 11.13 -2.09 42.96
C ALA A 82 11.34 -1.22 41.70
N TYR A 83 11.66 0.06 41.85
CA TYR A 83 12.01 0.96 40.75
C TYR A 83 13.20 0.43 39.94
N THR A 84 14.27 0.04 40.63
CA THR A 84 15.50 -0.48 40.02
C THR A 84 15.20 -1.74 39.22
N LEU A 85 14.51 -2.72 39.81
CA LEU A 85 14.10 -3.96 39.13
C LEU A 85 13.23 -3.68 37.90
N MET A 86 12.32 -2.70 37.99
CA MET A 86 11.45 -2.36 36.88
C MET A 86 12.21 -1.65 35.76
N LYS A 87 13.10 -0.71 36.09
CA LYS A 87 13.96 -0.02 35.11
C LYS A 87 14.94 -0.97 34.41
N GLU A 88 15.46 -1.97 35.12
CA GLU A 88 16.34 -2.99 34.53
C GLU A 88 15.64 -3.90 33.53
N ARG A 89 14.32 -4.10 33.71
CA ARG A 89 13.50 -5.02 32.90
C ARG A 89 12.59 -4.33 31.89
N LEU A 90 12.37 -3.03 32.01
CA LEU A 90 11.46 -2.26 31.18
C LEU A 90 12.07 -0.89 30.87
N ASP A 91 12.36 -0.67 29.58
CA ASP A 91 12.71 0.64 29.05
C ASP A 91 11.47 1.30 28.47
N ILE A 92 10.59 1.79 29.35
CA ILE A 92 9.24 2.26 28.98
C ILE A 92 9.31 3.53 28.13
N VAL A 93 10.29 4.40 28.37
CA VAL A 93 10.48 5.65 27.61
C VAL A 93 10.93 5.34 26.17
N GLN A 94 11.89 4.44 26.00
CA GLN A 94 12.27 4.00 24.66
C GLN A 94 11.12 3.27 23.97
N ALA A 95 10.44 2.37 24.69
CA ALA A 95 9.29 1.67 24.16
C ALA A 95 8.20 2.64 23.69
N GLU A 96 7.88 3.69 24.45
CA GLU A 96 6.91 4.71 24.02
C GLU A 96 7.33 5.38 22.70
N THR A 97 8.61 5.70 22.56
CA THR A 97 9.17 6.28 21.33
C THR A 97 9.01 5.32 20.14
N ASP A 98 9.29 4.04 20.36
CA ASP A 98 9.16 3.00 19.34
C ASP A 98 7.68 2.78 18.97
N PHE A 99 6.79 2.63 19.97
CA PHE A 99 5.34 2.50 19.77
C PHE A 99 4.75 3.68 19.02
N ARG A 100 5.17 4.91 19.34
CA ARG A 100 4.73 6.12 18.65
C ARG A 100 5.17 6.13 17.19
N SER A 101 6.39 5.69 16.91
CA SER A 101 6.92 5.57 15.55
C SER A 101 6.12 4.54 14.74
N HIS A 102 5.86 3.37 15.33
CA HIS A 102 5.02 2.33 14.72
C HIS A 102 3.58 2.79 14.51
N LEU A 103 2.99 3.52 15.46
CA LEU A 103 1.65 4.07 15.39
C LEU A 103 1.49 5.04 14.20
N PHE A 104 2.46 5.93 14.01
CA PHE A 104 2.48 6.89 12.91
C PHE A 104 2.68 6.23 11.54
N ALA A 105 3.58 5.24 11.47
CA ALA A 105 3.77 4.43 10.28
C ALA A 105 2.47 3.68 9.93
N PHE A 106 1.85 3.02 10.91
CA PHE A 106 0.57 2.33 10.77
C PHE A 106 -0.52 3.27 10.24
N CYS A 107 -0.73 4.43 10.85
CA CYS A 107 -1.77 5.37 10.43
C CYS A 107 -1.57 5.86 8.99
N SER A 108 -0.31 6.09 8.59
CA SER A 108 0.02 6.47 7.22
C SER A 108 -0.29 5.34 6.27
N THR A 109 0.30 4.17 6.48
CA THR A 109 0.11 2.99 5.62
C THR A 109 -1.36 2.61 5.51
N PHE A 110 -2.10 2.60 6.62
CA PHE A 110 -3.53 2.34 6.63
C PHE A 110 -4.31 3.38 5.82
N SER A 111 -4.04 4.67 6.02
CA SER A 111 -4.72 5.74 5.26
C SER A 111 -4.50 5.58 3.76
N MET A 112 -3.28 5.21 3.36
CA MET A 112 -2.93 4.95 1.97
C MET A 112 -3.63 3.70 1.41
N MET A 113 -3.59 2.59 2.14
CA MET A 113 -4.10 1.29 1.70
C MET A 113 -5.63 1.24 1.72
N ALA A 114 -6.26 1.75 2.77
CA ALA A 114 -7.71 1.76 2.91
C ALA A 114 -8.41 2.80 2.00
N SER A 115 -7.67 3.52 1.16
CA SER A 115 -8.23 4.45 0.18
C SER A 115 -8.59 3.72 -1.11
N GLU A 116 -9.66 4.19 -1.76
CA GLU A 116 -10.07 3.73 -3.09
C GLU A 116 -9.99 4.90 -4.06
N LEU A 117 -9.05 4.87 -5.02
CA LEU A 117 -8.72 6.00 -5.92
C LEU A 117 -9.93 6.54 -6.69
N ASN A 118 -10.97 5.75 -6.89
CA ASN A 118 -12.19 6.13 -7.60
C ASN A 118 -13.45 6.27 -6.73
N LYS A 119 -13.32 6.20 -5.40
CA LYS A 119 -14.46 6.39 -4.48
C LYS A 119 -14.16 7.35 -3.34
N PHE A 120 -13.15 7.04 -2.52
CA PHE A 120 -12.82 7.83 -1.34
C PHE A 120 -11.35 7.73 -0.94
N GLN A 121 -10.87 8.74 -0.23
CA GLN A 121 -9.58 8.73 0.44
C GLN A 121 -9.78 8.62 1.94
N SER A 122 -9.23 7.57 2.53
CA SER A 122 -9.20 7.31 3.98
C SER A 122 -8.11 8.12 4.66
N HIS A 123 -8.37 8.50 5.89
CA HIS A 123 -7.42 9.21 6.73
C HIS A 123 -7.64 8.87 8.20
N VAL A 124 -6.67 8.17 8.78
CA VAL A 124 -6.66 7.79 10.19
C VAL A 124 -5.64 8.62 10.92
N LYS A 125 -6.08 9.29 11.99
CA LYS A 125 -5.21 10.07 12.87
C LYS A 125 -5.15 9.44 14.25
N PRO A 126 -3.96 9.21 14.82
CA PRO A 126 -3.84 8.88 16.23
C PRO A 126 -3.97 10.15 17.09
N GLN A 127 -4.72 10.06 18.17
CA GLN A 127 -4.87 11.09 19.19
C GLN A 127 -4.51 10.46 20.54
N ILE A 128 -3.39 10.92 21.10
CA ILE A 128 -3.00 10.56 22.45
C ILE A 128 -3.84 11.41 23.40
N ILE A 129 -4.68 10.74 24.19
CA ILE A 129 -5.56 11.40 25.14
C ILE A 129 -4.77 11.63 26.40
N SER A 130 -4.75 12.86 26.91
CA SER A 130 -4.14 13.20 28.21
C SER A 130 -5.15 13.90 29.11
N ASP A 131 -4.97 13.82 30.43
CA ASP A 131 -5.71 14.63 31.38
C ASP A 131 -5.10 16.05 31.55
N ASN A 132 -5.71 16.87 32.41
CA ASN A 132 -5.28 18.24 32.66
C ASN A 132 -3.87 18.35 33.27
N SER A 133 -3.32 17.27 33.81
CA SER A 133 -1.94 17.23 34.30
C SER A 133 -0.93 16.86 33.22
N GLY A 134 -1.39 16.57 31.99
CA GLY A 134 -0.56 16.11 30.88
C GLY A 134 -0.29 14.60 30.89
N ARG A 135 -0.77 13.88 31.91
CA ARG A 135 -0.68 12.42 31.99
C ARG A 135 -1.51 11.80 30.86
N ILE A 136 -0.88 10.89 30.11
CA ILE A 136 -1.55 10.13 29.05
C ILE A 136 -2.58 9.16 29.66
N LYS A 137 -3.79 9.15 29.11
CA LYS A 137 -4.99 8.39 29.49
C LYS A 137 -5.45 7.37 28.45
N GLY A 138 -4.78 7.31 27.30
CA GLY A 138 -5.02 6.31 26.28
C GLY A 138 -4.80 6.82 24.86
N LEU A 139 -5.31 6.04 23.91
CA LEU A 139 -5.20 6.28 22.48
C LEU A 139 -6.59 6.26 21.84
N GLU A 140 -6.90 7.28 21.08
CA GLU A 140 -8.06 7.33 20.19
C GLU A 140 -7.58 7.43 18.73
N PHE A 141 -8.19 6.66 17.83
CA PHE A 141 -8.06 6.90 16.40
C PHE A 141 -9.26 7.69 15.90
N GLU A 142 -9.01 8.77 15.17
CA GLU A 142 -10.04 9.46 14.40
C GLU A 142 -10.00 8.98 12.94
N LEU A 143 -11.05 8.26 12.53
CA LEU A 143 -11.23 7.81 11.14
C LEU A 143 -12.02 8.87 10.36
N ASN A 144 -11.42 9.37 9.29
CA ASN A 144 -12.05 10.22 8.29
C ASN A 144 -11.99 9.55 6.91
N ALA A 145 -12.94 9.89 6.05
CA ALA A 145 -12.98 9.51 4.65
C ALA A 145 -13.61 10.63 3.81
N TYR A 146 -12.96 10.98 2.71
CA TYR A 146 -13.36 12.08 1.84
C TYR A 146 -13.61 11.58 0.43
N PRO A 147 -14.59 12.12 -0.33
CA PRO A 147 -14.76 11.76 -1.73
C PRO A 147 -13.50 12.15 -2.54
N CYS A 148 -13.14 11.33 -3.52
CA CYS A 148 -12.00 11.63 -4.40
C CYS A 148 -12.24 12.88 -5.25
N GLU A 149 -11.18 13.67 -5.48
CA GLU A 149 -11.25 14.80 -6.41
C GLU A 149 -11.40 14.27 -7.84
N GLN A 150 -12.48 14.65 -8.53
CA GLN A 150 -12.84 14.14 -9.84
C GLN A 150 -12.86 15.25 -10.89
N LYS A 151 -12.30 14.97 -12.07
CA LYS A 151 -12.41 15.81 -13.27
C LYS A 151 -12.90 14.97 -14.46
N LYS A 152 -13.62 15.59 -15.39
CA LYS A 152 -14.11 14.93 -16.62
C LYS A 152 -13.18 15.27 -17.77
N PHE A 153 -12.86 14.28 -18.60
CA PHE A 153 -11.98 14.41 -19.76
C PHE A 153 -12.66 13.86 -21.02
N ARG A 154 -12.39 14.46 -22.18
CA ARG A 154 -12.88 13.98 -23.48
C ARG A 154 -11.82 13.11 -24.14
N ILE A 155 -12.09 11.82 -24.27
CA ILE A 155 -11.14 10.81 -24.76
C ILE A 155 -11.87 9.94 -25.78
N ASP A 156 -11.32 9.85 -26.99
CA ASP A 156 -11.91 9.12 -28.11
C ASP A 156 -13.38 9.51 -28.36
N GLY A 157 -13.69 10.81 -28.25
CA GLY A 157 -15.03 11.35 -28.41
C GLY A 157 -15.96 11.19 -27.20
N HIS A 158 -15.59 10.41 -26.18
CA HIS A 158 -16.41 10.17 -25.00
C HIS A 158 -15.93 10.96 -23.78
N THR A 159 -16.87 11.50 -23.01
CA THR A 159 -16.57 12.11 -21.71
C THR A 159 -16.45 11.03 -20.64
N ARG A 160 -15.27 10.93 -20.02
CA ARG A 160 -14.99 9.94 -18.97
C ARG A 160 -14.49 10.64 -17.70
N PRO A 161 -14.90 10.19 -16.51
CA PRO A 161 -14.34 10.69 -15.26
C PRO A 161 -12.91 10.18 -15.08
N ALA A 162 -12.08 10.99 -14.44
CA ALA A 162 -10.82 10.58 -13.86
C ALA A 162 -10.66 11.23 -12.49
N PHE A 163 -9.87 10.59 -11.64
CA PHE A 163 -9.73 10.92 -10.22
C PHE A 163 -8.29 11.34 -9.95
N ARG A 164 -8.09 12.39 -9.16
CA ARG A 164 -6.76 12.88 -8.83
C ARG A 164 -6.05 11.85 -7.96
N VAL A 165 -4.81 11.53 -8.32
CA VAL A 165 -3.99 10.59 -7.57
C VAL A 165 -3.38 11.33 -6.38
N GLY A 166 -3.54 10.77 -5.19
CA GLY A 166 -2.98 11.34 -3.97
C GLY A 166 -3.29 10.45 -2.77
N SER A 167 -2.69 10.78 -1.64
CA SER A 167 -2.89 10.04 -0.40
C SER A 167 -2.79 10.91 0.85
N TYR A 168 -3.31 10.44 1.98
CA TYR A 168 -3.13 11.11 3.27
C TYR A 168 -1.97 10.48 4.03
N ALA A 169 -1.00 11.31 4.43
CA ALA A 169 -0.09 10.98 5.51
C ALA A 169 -0.72 11.36 6.86
N TYR A 170 -0.37 10.63 7.93
CA TYR A 170 -1.04 10.76 9.24
C TYR A 170 -1.04 12.18 9.84
N TYR A 171 -0.01 12.97 9.52
CA TYR A 171 0.21 14.31 10.08
C TYR A 171 -0.42 15.42 9.22
N MET A 172 -0.89 15.11 8.01
CA MET A 172 -1.38 16.13 7.09
C MET A 172 -2.85 16.43 7.36
N ILE A 173 -3.29 17.66 7.10
CA ILE A 173 -4.72 18.03 7.16
C ILE A 173 -5.38 17.80 5.80
N HIS A 174 -4.58 17.87 4.74
CA HIS A 174 -4.98 17.74 3.35
C HIS A 174 -4.23 16.57 2.69
N PRO A 175 -4.80 15.94 1.65
CA PRO A 175 -4.12 14.88 0.95
C PRO A 175 -2.91 15.44 0.18
N GLU A 176 -1.84 14.66 0.15
CA GLU A 176 -0.69 14.89 -0.70
C GLU A 176 -1.04 14.47 -2.13
N TRP A 177 -1.32 15.46 -2.96
CA TRP A 177 -1.66 15.24 -4.35
C TRP A 177 -0.42 15.05 -5.20
N VAL A 178 -0.41 13.98 -5.99
CA VAL A 178 0.66 13.70 -6.94
C VAL A 178 0.64 14.75 -8.05
N SER A 179 1.80 15.38 -8.26
CA SER A 179 2.08 16.24 -9.40
C SER A 179 3.45 15.91 -9.96
N VAL A 180 3.63 16.08 -11.26
CA VAL A 180 4.88 15.77 -11.95
C VAL A 180 5.30 16.90 -12.87
N LYS A 181 6.60 17.03 -13.13
CA LYS A 181 7.12 17.98 -14.10
C LYS A 181 6.67 17.60 -15.51
N ARG A 182 5.97 18.51 -16.20
CA ARG A 182 5.51 18.31 -17.58
C ARG A 182 6.66 17.98 -18.54
N SER A 183 7.83 18.58 -18.33
CA SER A 183 9.06 18.35 -19.10
C SER A 183 9.59 16.91 -19.04
N LEU A 184 9.13 16.07 -18.12
CA LEU A 184 9.45 14.65 -18.10
C LEU A 184 8.69 13.84 -19.16
N PHE A 185 7.54 14.35 -19.60
CA PHE A 185 6.59 13.65 -20.48
C PHE A 185 6.50 14.26 -21.88
N GLU A 186 7.09 15.44 -22.08
CA GLU A 186 7.21 16.13 -23.37
C GLU A 186 8.66 16.50 -23.65
N LYS A 187 8.98 16.85 -24.90
CA LYS A 187 10.30 17.42 -25.20
C LYS A 187 10.52 18.67 -24.32
N PRO A 188 11.67 18.78 -23.63
CA PRO A 188 11.95 19.94 -22.79
C PRO A 188 11.90 21.22 -23.62
N THR A 189 11.07 22.16 -23.18
CA THR A 189 11.08 23.54 -23.66
C THR A 189 11.27 24.45 -22.46
N ALA A 190 11.74 25.68 -22.67
CA ALA A 190 11.88 26.68 -21.60
C ALA A 190 10.57 26.94 -20.84
N PHE A 191 9.43 26.59 -21.44
CA PHE A 191 8.08 26.83 -20.92
C PHE A 191 7.42 25.61 -20.26
N ASN A 192 8.05 24.42 -20.35
CA ASN A 192 7.44 23.17 -19.87
C ASN A 192 7.95 22.70 -18.49
N ASN A 193 8.57 23.57 -17.69
CA ASN A 193 9.01 23.25 -16.31
C ASN A 193 7.92 23.47 -15.24
N ILE A 194 6.66 23.24 -15.60
CA ILE A 194 5.51 23.35 -14.69
C ILE A 194 5.15 21.98 -14.11
N ASP A 195 4.67 21.98 -12.88
CA ASP A 195 4.05 20.80 -12.29
C ASP A 195 2.61 20.66 -12.78
N ILE A 196 2.27 19.47 -13.27
CA ILE A 196 0.91 19.12 -13.68
C ILE A 196 0.37 18.01 -12.77
N PRO A 197 -0.91 18.07 -12.36
CA PRO A 197 -1.49 17.05 -11.50
C PRO A 197 -1.68 15.73 -12.24
N VAL A 198 -1.61 14.62 -11.50
CA VAL A 198 -1.84 13.28 -12.05
C VAL A 198 -3.27 12.83 -11.77
N TYR A 199 -3.95 12.34 -12.79
CA TYR A 199 -5.32 11.81 -12.73
C TYR A 199 -5.36 10.40 -13.31
N ILE A 200 -6.24 9.55 -12.78
CA ILE A 200 -6.44 8.16 -13.23
C ILE A 200 -7.88 7.88 -13.62
N GLN A 201 -8.09 7.21 -14.75
CA GLN A 201 -9.41 6.78 -15.19
C GLN A 201 -9.89 5.53 -14.44
N THR A 202 -11.20 5.39 -14.23
CA THR A 202 -11.81 4.15 -13.71
C THR A 202 -11.42 2.92 -14.53
N HIS A 203 -11.32 3.09 -15.86
CA HIS A 203 -10.89 2.00 -16.74
C HIS A 203 -9.47 1.51 -16.43
N ALA A 204 -8.55 2.42 -16.13
CA ALA A 204 -7.19 2.07 -15.76
C ALA A 204 -7.13 1.30 -14.44
N ILE A 205 -7.87 1.76 -13.43
CA ILE A 205 -7.99 1.10 -12.14
C ILE A 205 -8.53 -0.32 -12.31
N ASN A 206 -9.62 -0.48 -13.09
CA ASN A 206 -10.20 -1.80 -13.33
C ASN A 206 -9.23 -2.72 -14.07
N ARG A 207 -8.56 -2.23 -15.12
CA ARG A 207 -7.54 -3.01 -15.85
C ARG A 207 -6.35 -3.39 -14.97
N LEU A 208 -5.97 -2.53 -14.04
CA LEU A 208 -4.91 -2.81 -13.09
C LEU A 208 -5.33 -3.95 -12.14
N ARG A 209 -6.49 -3.83 -11.49
CA ARG A 209 -7.04 -4.86 -10.58
C ARG A 209 -7.30 -6.20 -11.27
N GLU A 210 -7.79 -6.19 -12.51
CA GLU A 210 -8.06 -7.41 -13.29
C GLU A 210 -6.78 -8.18 -13.66
N ARG A 211 -5.66 -7.47 -13.83
CA ARG A 211 -4.40 -8.07 -14.31
C ARG A 211 -3.40 -8.33 -13.19
N ILE A 212 -3.50 -7.60 -12.09
CA ILE A 212 -2.74 -7.79 -10.85
C ILE A 212 -3.70 -8.41 -9.83
N ASP A 213 -4.18 -9.61 -10.16
CA ASP A 213 -5.32 -10.28 -9.52
C ASP A 213 -4.94 -11.16 -8.32
N THR A 214 -3.67 -11.16 -7.94
CA THR A 214 -3.14 -11.86 -6.76
C THR A 214 -2.80 -10.94 -5.60
N LEU A 215 -2.71 -9.63 -5.85
CA LEU A 215 -2.45 -8.65 -4.81
C LEU A 215 -3.77 -8.10 -4.26
N SER A 216 -3.76 -7.70 -2.99
CA SER A 216 -4.90 -6.97 -2.44
C SER A 216 -5.09 -5.67 -3.22
N ARG A 217 -6.36 -5.31 -3.39
CA ARG A 217 -6.77 -4.08 -4.08
C ARG A 217 -6.05 -2.84 -3.54
N ASP A 218 -5.95 -2.76 -2.23
CA ASP A 218 -5.37 -1.67 -1.46
C ASP A 218 -3.89 -1.49 -1.80
N CYS A 219 -3.14 -2.59 -1.89
CA CYS A 219 -1.76 -2.57 -2.36
C CYS A 219 -1.68 -2.09 -3.81
N VAL A 220 -2.52 -2.62 -4.69
CA VAL A 220 -2.48 -2.30 -6.12
C VAL A 220 -2.64 -0.79 -6.37
N GLU A 221 -3.53 -0.14 -5.65
CA GLU A 221 -3.78 1.30 -5.82
C GLU A 221 -2.69 2.17 -5.18
N LEU A 222 -2.14 1.77 -4.03
CA LEU A 222 -0.98 2.44 -3.41
C LEU A 222 0.21 2.53 -4.38
N TYR A 223 0.50 1.45 -5.10
CA TYR A 223 1.63 1.46 -6.02
C TYR A 223 1.42 2.34 -7.26
N VAL A 224 0.18 2.75 -7.58
CA VAL A 224 -0.05 3.83 -8.54
C VAL A 224 0.51 5.14 -8.00
N TYR A 225 0.21 5.51 -6.76
CA TYR A 225 0.76 6.70 -6.11
C TYR A 225 2.30 6.68 -6.10
N LEU A 226 2.89 5.56 -5.70
CA LEU A 226 4.34 5.42 -5.61
C LEU A 226 5.04 5.49 -6.98
N SER A 227 4.40 5.02 -8.05
CA SER A 227 4.96 5.07 -9.42
C SER A 227 5.21 6.48 -9.94
N PHE A 228 4.60 7.51 -9.34
CA PHE A 228 4.78 8.91 -9.74
C PHE A 228 5.61 9.74 -8.77
N GLN A 229 6.08 9.17 -7.66
CA GLN A 229 7.02 9.86 -6.75
C GLN A 229 8.39 10.04 -7.42
N ASN A 230 8.85 9.01 -8.15
CA ASN A 230 10.07 9.04 -8.95
C ASN A 230 9.82 8.25 -10.25
N PRO A 231 9.11 8.82 -11.23
CA PRO A 231 8.63 8.06 -12.39
C PRO A 231 9.78 7.64 -13.30
N VAL A 232 9.81 6.35 -13.65
CA VAL A 232 10.63 5.84 -14.75
C VAL A 232 9.77 5.83 -16.01
N ILE A 233 10.22 6.55 -17.04
CA ILE A 233 9.41 6.86 -18.22
C ILE A 233 10.01 6.20 -19.46
N THR A 234 9.17 5.48 -20.18
CA THR A 234 9.51 4.83 -21.44
C THR A 234 8.64 5.40 -22.57
N PHE A 235 9.28 5.92 -23.62
CA PHE A 235 8.59 6.33 -24.85
C PHE A 235 8.62 5.17 -25.85
N PHE A 236 7.44 4.66 -26.23
CA PHE A 236 7.34 3.47 -27.07
C PHE A 236 6.19 3.59 -28.07
N ARG A 237 6.50 3.50 -29.37
CA ARG A 237 5.52 3.58 -30.47
C ARG A 237 4.54 4.76 -30.35
N GLY A 238 5.07 5.94 -30.00
CA GLY A 238 4.29 7.17 -29.81
C GLY A 238 3.46 7.22 -28.53
N LYS A 239 3.63 6.27 -27.62
CA LYS A 239 2.99 6.23 -26.30
C LYS A 239 3.99 6.56 -25.21
N ILE A 240 3.47 7.06 -24.09
CA ILE A 240 4.25 7.34 -22.89
C ILE A 240 3.84 6.33 -21.82
N LEU A 241 4.81 5.56 -21.35
CA LEU A 241 4.62 4.49 -20.39
C LEU A 241 5.38 4.85 -19.11
N VAL A 242 4.72 4.75 -17.97
CA VAL A 242 5.35 4.89 -16.66
C VAL A 242 5.43 3.51 -16.03
N ASP A 243 6.60 3.12 -15.55
CA ASP A 243 6.78 1.82 -14.90
C ASP A 243 5.83 1.70 -13.71
N TYR A 244 5.12 0.57 -13.64
CA TYR A 244 4.40 0.14 -12.46
C TYR A 244 5.22 -0.93 -11.75
N VAL A 245 5.79 -0.57 -10.60
CA VAL A 245 6.74 -1.38 -9.85
C VAL A 245 6.14 -1.77 -8.51
N TYR A 246 6.09 -3.06 -8.20
CA TYR A 246 5.70 -3.58 -6.90
C TYR A 246 6.89 -4.27 -6.24
N ALA A 247 7.22 -3.95 -4.99
CA ALA A 247 8.35 -4.56 -4.26
C ALA A 247 9.64 -4.65 -5.12
N GLN A 248 10.03 -3.52 -5.74
CA GLN A 248 11.19 -3.40 -6.65
C GLN A 248 11.11 -4.21 -7.95
N THR A 249 9.99 -4.87 -8.20
CA THR A 249 9.75 -5.67 -9.40
C THR A 249 8.81 -4.93 -10.34
N LYS A 250 9.25 -4.64 -11.57
CA LYS A 250 8.38 -4.08 -12.60
C LYS A 250 7.35 -5.12 -13.03
N LEU A 251 6.07 -4.81 -12.92
CA LEU A 251 4.97 -5.71 -13.31
C LEU A 251 4.27 -5.26 -14.60
N GLY A 252 4.45 -4.00 -14.99
CA GLY A 252 3.86 -3.47 -16.20
C GLY A 252 4.04 -1.96 -16.29
N TYR A 253 3.14 -1.33 -17.02
CA TYR A 253 3.16 0.10 -17.28
C TYR A 253 1.79 0.75 -17.08
N LEU A 254 1.80 1.97 -16.58
CA LEU A 254 0.69 2.89 -16.65
C LEU A 254 0.81 3.67 -17.97
N LEU A 255 -0.13 3.49 -18.88
CA LEU A 255 -0.20 4.27 -20.12
C LEU A 255 -0.74 5.65 -19.81
N VAL A 256 0.05 6.68 -20.09
CA VAL A 256 -0.29 8.07 -19.79
C VAL A 256 -0.35 8.96 -21.03
N GLU A 257 -1.12 10.04 -20.95
CA GLU A 257 -1.11 11.15 -21.90
C GLU A 257 -1.28 12.48 -21.17
N ILE A 258 -0.84 13.58 -21.78
CA ILE A 258 -1.16 14.91 -21.26
C ILE A 258 -2.46 15.39 -21.91
N ALA A 259 -3.44 15.75 -21.09
CA ALA A 259 -4.74 16.26 -21.53
C ALA A 259 -5.20 17.38 -20.58
N ASP A 260 -5.65 18.52 -21.10
CA ASP A 260 -6.15 19.65 -20.30
C ASP A 260 -5.24 20.05 -19.13
N ASN A 261 -3.93 20.12 -19.39
CA ASN A 261 -2.85 20.41 -18.42
C ASN A 261 -2.79 19.46 -17.22
N VAL A 262 -3.20 18.20 -17.38
CA VAL A 262 -2.98 17.12 -16.41
C VAL A 262 -2.24 15.98 -17.07
N LEU A 263 -1.56 15.15 -16.28
CA LEU A 263 -1.12 13.84 -16.72
C LEU A 263 -2.23 12.82 -16.44
N LEU A 264 -2.79 12.23 -17.49
CA LEU A 264 -3.91 11.31 -17.40
C LEU A 264 -3.45 9.86 -17.62
N ILE A 265 -3.69 9.00 -16.63
CA ILE A 265 -3.48 7.55 -16.72
C ILE A 265 -4.72 6.90 -17.34
N LYS A 266 -4.56 6.37 -18.55
CA LYS A 266 -5.66 5.83 -19.38
C LYS A 266 -5.93 4.36 -19.14
N THR A 267 -4.87 3.57 -18.98
CA THR A 267 -4.96 2.14 -18.77
C THR A 267 -3.71 1.59 -18.10
N PHE A 268 -3.79 0.38 -17.57
CA PHE A 268 -2.63 -0.41 -17.14
C PHE A 268 -2.31 -1.45 -18.22
N LEU A 269 -1.04 -1.72 -18.47
CA LEU A 269 -0.54 -2.74 -19.40
C LEU A 269 0.43 -3.66 -18.65
N LEU A 270 0.08 -4.93 -18.48
CA LEU A 270 1.01 -5.94 -17.95
C LEU A 270 2.19 -6.12 -18.92
N LEU A 271 3.37 -6.54 -18.44
CA LEU A 271 4.57 -6.71 -19.29
C LEU A 271 4.37 -7.58 -20.53
N THR A 272 3.48 -8.57 -20.47
CA THR A 272 3.18 -9.42 -21.63
C THR A 272 2.34 -8.72 -22.70
N ASN A 273 1.78 -7.55 -22.43
CA ASN A 273 0.91 -6.86 -23.37
C ASN A 273 1.69 -6.35 -24.58
N GLN A 274 1.24 -6.66 -25.80
CA GLN A 274 1.88 -6.25 -27.06
C GLN A 274 2.04 -4.72 -27.27
N ALA A 275 1.37 -3.89 -26.46
CA ALA A 275 1.58 -2.44 -26.45
C ALA A 275 2.76 -1.99 -25.56
N THR A 276 3.53 -2.93 -25.02
CA THR A 276 4.74 -2.71 -24.22
C THR A 276 5.97 -3.23 -24.96
N PRO A 277 7.18 -2.72 -24.67
CA PRO A 277 8.42 -3.23 -25.27
C PRO A 277 8.61 -4.74 -25.03
N GLU A 278 8.35 -5.20 -23.80
CA GLU A 278 8.50 -6.59 -23.41
C GLU A 278 7.48 -7.50 -24.11
N GLY A 279 6.22 -7.07 -24.20
CA GLY A 279 5.18 -7.84 -24.88
C GLY A 279 5.35 -7.90 -26.39
N GLU A 280 5.94 -6.88 -27.02
CA GLU A 280 6.36 -6.96 -28.42
C GLU A 280 7.47 -8.00 -28.58
N LYS A 281 8.51 -7.94 -27.75
CA LYS A 281 9.61 -8.91 -27.79
C LYS A 281 9.14 -10.35 -27.52
N LEU A 282 8.20 -10.52 -26.59
CA LEU A 282 7.60 -11.83 -26.32
C LEU A 282 6.87 -12.37 -27.55
N LYS A 283 6.10 -11.52 -28.25
CA LYS A 283 5.45 -11.90 -29.50
C LYS A 283 6.49 -12.33 -30.54
N ASP A 284 7.56 -11.57 -30.71
CA ASP A 284 8.61 -11.90 -31.70
C ASP A 284 9.30 -13.25 -31.39
N LEU A 285 9.38 -13.63 -30.12
CA LEU A 285 9.97 -14.91 -29.68
C LEU A 285 9.02 -16.11 -29.78
N THR A 286 7.71 -15.90 -29.84
CA THR A 286 6.71 -16.98 -29.63
C THR A 286 5.57 -17.01 -30.64
N GLY A 287 5.45 -16.00 -31.52
CA GLY A 287 4.30 -15.83 -32.42
C GLY A 287 3.01 -15.36 -31.72
N LEU A 288 2.96 -15.31 -30.39
CA LEU A 288 1.72 -15.11 -29.63
C LEU A 288 0.95 -13.85 -30.02
N SER A 289 -0.29 -14.05 -30.47
CA SER A 289 -1.25 -12.98 -30.72
C SER A 289 -1.93 -12.50 -29.42
N LYS A 290 -2.64 -11.37 -29.51
CA LYS A 290 -3.45 -10.86 -28.40
C LYS A 290 -4.57 -11.82 -27.99
N ILE A 291 -5.06 -12.65 -28.91
CA ILE A 291 -6.10 -13.64 -28.64
C ILE A 291 -5.50 -14.78 -27.81
N ASP A 292 -4.29 -15.22 -28.19
CA ASP A 292 -3.59 -16.31 -27.51
C ASP A 292 -3.20 -15.90 -26.09
N MET A 293 -2.75 -14.65 -25.91
CA MET A 293 -2.47 -14.10 -24.57
C MET A 293 -3.66 -14.22 -23.62
N LYS A 294 -4.88 -13.97 -24.12
CA LYS A 294 -6.11 -14.12 -23.35
C LYS A 294 -6.49 -15.59 -23.15
N TYR A 295 -6.33 -16.41 -24.18
CA TYR A 295 -6.64 -17.84 -24.11
C TYR A 295 -5.80 -18.52 -23.01
N TRP A 296 -4.51 -18.22 -22.98
CA TRP A 296 -3.57 -18.72 -21.98
C TRP A 296 -3.58 -17.92 -20.66
N ASN A 297 -4.40 -16.86 -20.56
CA ASN A 297 -4.46 -15.93 -19.43
C ASN A 297 -3.10 -15.34 -19.01
N ILE A 298 -2.12 -15.27 -19.92
CA ILE A 298 -0.82 -14.64 -19.64
C ILE A 298 -0.91 -13.10 -19.62
N ASP A 299 -2.12 -12.55 -19.71
CA ASP A 299 -2.43 -11.15 -19.41
C ASP A 299 -2.80 -10.90 -17.94
N ARG A 300 -2.65 -11.90 -17.06
CA ARG A 300 -2.87 -11.85 -15.61
C ARG A 300 -1.67 -12.34 -14.81
N LEU A 301 -1.42 -11.71 -13.66
CA LEU A 301 -0.32 -12.03 -12.76
C LEU A 301 -0.50 -13.42 -12.11
N SER A 302 -1.75 -13.83 -11.82
CA SER A 302 -2.03 -15.15 -11.24
C SER A 302 -1.48 -16.30 -12.07
N THR A 303 -1.45 -16.16 -13.39
CA THR A 303 -0.95 -17.21 -14.29
C THR A 303 0.53 -17.49 -14.03
N PHE A 304 1.32 -16.49 -13.68
CA PHE A 304 2.75 -16.64 -13.39
C PHE A 304 3.01 -17.14 -11.97
N GLN A 305 2.12 -16.85 -11.02
CA GLN A 305 2.34 -17.11 -9.59
C GLN A 305 1.66 -18.39 -9.09
N LYS A 306 0.56 -18.80 -9.73
CA LYS A 306 -0.31 -19.90 -9.29
C LYS A 306 -0.23 -21.14 -10.19
N THR A 307 0.59 -21.15 -11.24
CA THR A 307 0.76 -22.29 -12.15
C THR A 307 2.18 -22.85 -12.10
N ASP A 308 2.42 -23.93 -12.83
CA ASP A 308 3.73 -24.57 -13.01
C ASP A 308 4.66 -23.85 -14.01
N MET A 309 4.28 -22.68 -14.52
CA MET A 309 5.12 -21.93 -15.48
C MET A 309 6.49 -21.52 -14.91
N GLU A 310 6.60 -21.29 -13.58
CA GLU A 310 7.88 -21.04 -12.93
C GLU A 310 8.77 -22.30 -12.92
N GLU A 311 8.21 -23.50 -13.00
CA GLU A 311 8.98 -24.75 -12.89
C GLU A 311 9.57 -25.18 -14.24
N ASN A 312 9.07 -24.63 -15.35
CA ASN A 312 9.56 -24.92 -16.70
C ASN A 312 10.69 -23.97 -17.10
N GLU A 313 11.93 -24.48 -17.11
CA GLU A 313 13.14 -23.70 -17.41
C GLU A 313 13.15 -23.06 -18.80
N GLU A 314 12.56 -23.72 -19.80
CA GLU A 314 12.52 -23.24 -21.18
C GLU A 314 11.55 -22.06 -21.32
N LEU A 315 10.36 -22.15 -20.72
CA LEU A 315 9.43 -21.02 -20.64
C LEU A 315 10.05 -19.85 -19.88
N GLN A 316 10.67 -20.10 -18.72
CA GLN A 316 11.37 -19.06 -17.98
C GLN A 316 12.41 -18.34 -18.84
N LEU A 317 13.16 -19.07 -19.66
CA LEU A 317 14.15 -18.49 -20.56
C LEU A 317 13.49 -17.58 -21.62
N ILE A 318 12.39 -18.01 -22.23
CA ILE A 318 11.61 -17.20 -23.18
C ILE A 318 11.16 -15.88 -22.54
N PHE A 319 10.52 -15.93 -21.37
CA PHE A 319 10.04 -14.72 -20.69
C PHE A 319 11.19 -13.84 -20.19
N ARG A 320 12.30 -14.41 -19.72
CA ARG A 320 13.50 -13.65 -19.34
C ARG A 320 14.08 -12.91 -20.54
N ASN A 321 14.18 -13.60 -21.67
CA ASN A 321 14.68 -13.00 -22.91
C ASN A 321 13.73 -11.88 -23.39
N ALA A 322 12.42 -12.01 -23.18
CA ALA A 322 11.45 -10.95 -23.45
C ALA A 322 11.51 -9.76 -22.48
N GLY A 323 12.16 -9.90 -21.31
CA GLY A 323 12.18 -8.88 -20.25
C GLY A 323 11.03 -8.99 -19.23
N CYS A 324 10.30 -10.11 -19.23
CA CYS A 324 9.13 -10.39 -18.38
C CYS A 324 9.46 -11.17 -17.10
N SER A 325 10.74 -11.34 -16.75
CA SER A 325 11.17 -12.20 -15.62
C SER A 325 10.57 -11.78 -14.27
N GLY A 326 10.27 -10.49 -14.08
CA GLY A 326 9.66 -9.98 -12.86
C GLY A 326 8.30 -10.61 -12.52
N LEU A 327 7.57 -11.13 -13.51
CA LEU A 327 6.26 -11.74 -13.28
C LEU A 327 6.33 -13.04 -12.45
N PHE A 328 7.49 -13.71 -12.43
CA PHE A 328 7.74 -14.91 -11.61
C PHE A 328 8.30 -14.59 -10.21
N SER A 329 8.44 -13.31 -9.85
CA SER A 329 9.08 -12.92 -8.59
C SER A 329 8.25 -13.34 -7.37
N LYS A 330 8.87 -14.12 -6.48
CA LYS A 330 8.29 -14.50 -5.18
C LYS A 330 8.12 -13.32 -4.22
N ALA A 331 8.85 -12.22 -4.43
CA ALA A 331 8.67 -10.98 -3.65
C ALA A 331 7.27 -10.36 -3.83
N VAL A 332 6.50 -10.85 -4.81
CA VAL A 332 5.15 -10.40 -5.11
C VAL A 332 4.09 -11.29 -4.40
N ASN A 333 4.48 -12.39 -3.75
CA ASN A 333 3.59 -13.35 -3.07
C ASN A 333 3.47 -13.09 -1.54
N PHE A 334 3.15 -11.87 -1.13
CA PHE A 334 3.13 -11.51 0.31
C PHE A 334 1.83 -11.88 1.06
N LEU A 335 0.79 -12.32 0.36
CA LEU A 335 -0.48 -12.72 0.97
C LEU A 335 -0.60 -14.23 0.89
N GLU A 336 -0.53 -14.84 2.08
CA GLU A 336 -0.79 -16.21 2.53
C GLU A 336 -0.68 -17.33 1.48
N GLU A 337 0.03 -18.40 1.83
CA GLU A 337 0.06 -19.69 1.14
C GLU A 337 -1.35 -20.33 1.11
N GLU A 338 -2.30 -19.74 0.37
CA GLU A 338 -3.44 -20.48 -0.11
C GLU A 338 -2.89 -21.61 -1.00
N GLU A 339 -3.38 -22.84 -0.76
CA GLU A 339 -3.03 -24.01 -1.56
C GLU A 339 -3.07 -23.63 -3.04
N LYS A 340 -1.89 -23.67 -3.68
CA LYS A 340 -1.82 -23.45 -5.12
C LYS A 340 -2.75 -24.50 -5.74
N GLU A 341 -3.83 -24.05 -6.38
CA GLU A 341 -4.43 -24.85 -7.46
C GLU A 341 -3.32 -24.99 -8.51
N HIS A 342 -2.49 -26.02 -8.39
CA HIS A 342 -1.46 -26.35 -9.37
C HIS A 342 -2.16 -26.76 -10.66
N ARG A 343 -2.52 -25.74 -11.45
CA ARG A 343 -2.95 -25.92 -12.83
C ARG A 343 -1.69 -26.14 -13.63
N SER A 344 -1.47 -27.39 -14.04
CA SER A 344 -0.37 -27.72 -14.93
C SER A 344 -0.71 -27.26 -16.35
N ILE A 345 -0.09 -26.16 -16.77
CA ILE A 345 -0.30 -25.56 -18.09
C ILE A 345 1.02 -25.37 -18.86
N ALA A 346 2.16 -25.41 -18.17
CA ALA A 346 3.46 -25.06 -18.72
C ALA A 346 3.80 -25.84 -20.00
N ASP A 347 3.73 -27.17 -19.97
CA ASP A 347 4.11 -27.99 -21.13
C ASP A 347 3.20 -27.76 -22.35
N ASN A 348 1.90 -27.59 -22.13
CA ASN A 348 0.95 -27.32 -23.21
C ASN A 348 1.16 -25.93 -23.80
N PHE A 349 1.43 -24.94 -22.95
CA PHE A 349 1.73 -23.58 -23.38
C PHE A 349 3.08 -23.51 -24.12
N LEU A 350 4.12 -24.19 -23.63
CA LEU A 350 5.42 -24.27 -24.30
C LEU A 350 5.30 -24.90 -25.68
N LYS A 351 4.60 -26.05 -25.79
CA LYS A 351 4.32 -26.67 -27.09
C LYS A 351 3.63 -25.68 -28.03
N TYR A 352 2.65 -24.92 -27.54
CA TYR A 352 1.97 -23.91 -28.34
C TYR A 352 2.93 -22.81 -28.83
N CYS A 353 3.82 -22.30 -27.97
CA CYS A 353 4.82 -21.29 -28.34
C CYS A 353 5.85 -21.77 -29.36
N LEU A 354 6.10 -23.07 -29.45
CA LEU A 354 7.12 -23.67 -30.32
C LEU A 354 6.54 -24.26 -31.63
N LEU A 355 5.23 -24.17 -31.85
CA LEU A 355 4.53 -24.81 -32.98
C LEU A 355 4.52 -23.98 -34.29
N GLU A 356 5.48 -23.05 -34.48
CA GLU A 356 5.68 -22.33 -35.75
C GLU A 356 6.96 -22.75 -36.48
#